data_AF-A0A379SNT3-F1
#
_entry.id   AF-A0A379SNT3-F1
#
_cell.length_a   1.000
_cell.length_b   1.000
_cell.length_c   1.000
_cell.angle_alpha   90.00
_cell.angle_beta   90.00
_cell.angle_gamma   90.00
#
_symmetry.space_group_name_H-M   'P 1'
#
loop_
_entity.id
_entity.type
_entity.pdbx_description
1 polymer ?
#
loop_
_entity_poly.entity_id
_entity_poly.type
_entity_poly.pdbx_seq_one_letter_code
_entity_poly.pdbx_strand_id
1 'polypeptide(L)'
;MIQEGNIGLMKAVRRFNPEVGVRLVSFAVHWIKAEIHEYVLRNWRIVKVATTKAQRKLFFNLRKAKQRLGWFNQDEVEMVARELGVSSKDVREMESRMAAQDMTFDMSSDDESDSQPMAPVLYLQDKSSNFADGIEDDNWEEQAANRLTDAMQGARRA
;
A
#
# COMPACT_ATOMS: atom_id res chain seq x y z
N MET A 1 -15.08 -3.00 -12.08
CA MET A 1 -14.19 -3.78 -13.00
C MET A 1 -14.53 -3.58 -14.47
N ILE A 2 -15.80 -3.65 -14.89
CA ILE A 2 -16.17 -3.45 -16.31
C ILE A 2 -15.72 -2.09 -16.85
N GLN A 3 -15.84 -1.02 -16.03
CA GLN A 3 -15.39 0.33 -16.41
C GLN A 3 -13.90 0.38 -16.77
N GLU A 4 -13.04 -0.25 -15.97
CA GLU A 4 -11.60 -0.34 -16.24
C GLU A 4 -11.29 -1.14 -17.50
N GLY A 5 -12.07 -2.19 -17.76
CA GLY A 5 -12.02 -2.92 -19.02
C GLY A 5 -12.37 -2.02 -20.21
N ASN A 6 -13.37 -1.16 -20.09
CA ASN A 6 -13.74 -0.18 -21.12
C ASN A 6 -12.63 0.87 -21.30
N ILE A 7 -11.99 1.33 -20.23
CA ILE A 7 -10.82 2.23 -20.30
C ILE A 7 -9.66 1.54 -21.04
N GLY A 8 -9.40 0.27 -20.73
CA GLY A 8 -8.40 -0.53 -21.44
C GLY A 8 -8.72 -0.71 -22.92
N LEU A 9 -9.99 -0.94 -23.26
CA LEU A 9 -10.44 -1.02 -24.65
C LEU A 9 -10.24 0.31 -25.38
N MET A 10 -10.64 1.43 -24.78
CA MET A 10 -10.44 2.76 -25.38
C MET A 10 -8.95 3.04 -25.63
N LYS A 11 -8.07 2.68 -24.68
CA LYS A 11 -6.61 2.80 -24.84
C LYS A 11 -6.07 1.91 -25.96
N ALA A 12 -6.60 0.71 -26.12
CA ALA A 12 -6.22 -0.20 -27.20
C ALA A 12 -6.64 0.34 -28.57
N VAL A 13 -7.89 0.76 -28.72
CA VAL A 13 -8.42 1.27 -29.99
C VAL A 13 -7.62 2.47 -30.48
N ARG A 14 -7.23 3.39 -29.58
CA ARG A 14 -6.41 4.57 -29.93
C ARG A 14 -5.00 4.23 -30.42
N ARG A 15 -4.47 3.05 -30.10
CA ARG A 15 -3.09 2.62 -30.41
C ARG A 15 -3.03 1.48 -31.44
N PHE A 16 -4.19 1.02 -31.91
CA PHE A 16 -4.26 -0.09 -32.84
C PHE A 16 -3.86 0.37 -34.25
N ASN A 17 -2.99 -0.40 -34.89
CA ASN A 17 -2.61 -0.20 -36.28
C ASN A 17 -3.08 -1.40 -37.13
N PRO A 18 -4.07 -1.21 -38.04
CA PRO A 18 -4.60 -2.28 -38.87
C PRO A 18 -3.59 -2.83 -39.89
N GLU A 19 -2.58 -2.04 -40.28
CA GLU A 19 -1.54 -2.43 -41.26
C GLU A 19 -0.65 -3.58 -40.77
N VAL A 20 -0.64 -3.84 -39.45
CA VAL A 20 0.17 -4.90 -38.82
C VAL A 20 -0.47 -6.29 -39.01
N GLY A 21 -1.71 -6.38 -39.51
CA GLY A 21 -2.36 -7.65 -39.85
C GLY A 21 -2.87 -8.49 -38.66
N VAL A 22 -2.86 -7.94 -37.44
CA VAL A 22 -3.40 -8.58 -36.23
C VAL A 22 -4.84 -8.12 -35.95
N ARG A 23 -5.68 -9.04 -35.48
CA ARG A 23 -7.07 -8.71 -35.08
C ARG A 23 -7.09 -7.74 -33.90
N LEU A 24 -7.95 -6.71 -33.95
CA LEU A 24 -8.15 -5.75 -32.87
C LEU A 24 -8.40 -6.43 -31.51
N VAL A 25 -9.20 -7.52 -31.50
CA VAL A 25 -9.50 -8.28 -30.29
C VAL A 25 -8.22 -8.81 -29.63
N SER A 26 -7.31 -9.39 -30.41
CA SER A 26 -6.04 -9.92 -29.93
C SER A 26 -5.13 -8.83 -29.34
N PHE A 27 -5.15 -7.63 -29.94
CA PHE A 27 -4.42 -6.48 -29.41
C PHE A 27 -5.06 -5.95 -28.11
N ALA A 28 -6.38 -5.78 -28.09
CA ALA A 28 -7.11 -5.17 -26.98
C ALA A 28 -7.05 -5.98 -25.69
N VAL A 29 -7.00 -7.31 -25.76
CA VAL A 29 -6.91 -8.20 -24.59
C VAL A 29 -5.74 -7.81 -23.66
N HIS A 30 -4.59 -7.46 -24.22
CA HIS A 30 -3.40 -7.10 -23.44
C HIS A 30 -3.61 -5.79 -22.67
N TRP A 31 -4.22 -4.79 -23.31
CA TRP A 31 -4.55 -3.50 -22.70
C TRP A 31 -5.63 -3.61 -21.63
N ILE A 32 -6.69 -4.37 -21.92
CA ILE A 32 -7.78 -4.64 -20.98
C ILE A 32 -7.22 -5.31 -19.72
N LYS A 33 -6.40 -6.36 -19.89
CA LYS A 33 -5.80 -7.08 -18.76
C LYS A 33 -4.86 -6.20 -17.95
N ALA A 34 -4.05 -5.37 -18.60
CA ALA A 34 -3.15 -4.44 -17.93
C ALA A 34 -3.90 -3.41 -17.07
N GLU A 35 -4.97 -2.80 -17.61
CA GLU A 35 -5.79 -1.84 -16.85
C GLU A 35 -6.52 -2.49 -15.69
N ILE A 36 -7.08 -3.68 -15.89
CA ILE A 36 -7.71 -4.44 -14.79
C ILE A 36 -6.70 -4.75 -13.69
N HIS A 37 -5.50 -5.24 -14.04
CA HIS A 37 -4.46 -5.51 -13.06
C HIS A 37 -4.02 -4.25 -12.30
N GLU A 38 -3.86 -3.13 -13.01
CA GLU A 38 -3.48 -1.87 -12.40
C GLU A 38 -4.56 -1.37 -11.43
N TYR A 39 -5.83 -1.44 -11.82
CA TYR A 39 -6.94 -1.09 -10.95
C TYR A 39 -6.97 -1.96 -9.69
N VAL A 40 -6.84 -3.29 -9.85
CA VAL A 40 -6.81 -4.21 -8.71
C VAL A 40 -5.69 -3.82 -7.74
N LEU A 41 -4.50 -3.49 -8.22
CA LEU A 41 -3.39 -3.07 -7.36
C LEU A 41 -3.65 -1.73 -6.66
N ARG A 42 -4.21 -0.74 -7.36
CA ARG A 42 -4.48 0.60 -6.80
C ARG A 42 -5.63 0.61 -5.79
N ASN A 43 -6.62 -0.25 -6.00
CA ASN A 43 -7.86 -0.28 -5.23
C ASN A 43 -7.96 -1.51 -4.30
N TRP A 44 -6.88 -2.27 -4.13
CA TRP A 44 -6.86 -3.48 -3.27
C TRP A 44 -7.12 -3.17 -1.80
N ARG A 45 -6.40 -2.17 -1.27
CA ARG A 45 -6.41 -1.73 0.13
C ARG A 45 -6.15 -0.23 0.17
N ILE A 46 -6.50 0.40 1.29
CA ILE A 46 -6.20 1.82 1.52
C ILE A 46 -4.68 2.07 1.47
N VAL A 47 -3.91 1.17 2.11
CA VAL A 47 -2.45 1.20 2.09
C VAL A 47 -1.93 0.47 0.86
N LYS A 48 -1.11 1.16 0.05
CA LYS A 48 -0.52 0.61 -1.18
C LYS A 48 0.60 -0.39 -0.83
N VAL A 49 0.44 -1.66 -1.20
CA VAL A 49 1.36 -2.75 -0.82
C VAL A 49 2.36 -3.14 -1.93
N ALA A 50 2.02 -2.94 -3.20
CA ALA A 50 2.81 -3.45 -4.33
C ALA A 50 3.24 -2.34 -5.30
N THR A 51 4.23 -1.56 -4.88
CA THR A 51 4.74 -0.42 -5.67
C THR A 51 5.82 -0.86 -6.68
N THR A 52 6.56 -1.94 -6.40
CA THR A 52 7.65 -2.42 -7.28
C THR A 52 7.20 -3.54 -8.22
N LYS A 53 7.93 -3.75 -9.33
CA LYS A 53 7.65 -4.82 -10.31
C LYS A 53 7.67 -6.22 -9.66
N ALA A 54 8.63 -6.47 -8.77
CA ALA A 54 8.75 -7.74 -8.06
C ALA A 54 7.56 -7.94 -7.10
N GLN A 55 7.18 -6.91 -6.34
CA GLN A 55 6.03 -6.95 -5.44
C GLN A 55 4.70 -7.15 -6.18
N ARG A 56 4.52 -6.52 -7.36
CA ARG A 56 3.31 -6.72 -8.18
C ARG A 56 3.19 -8.17 -8.65
N LYS A 57 4.29 -8.77 -9.11
CA LYS A 57 4.34 -10.19 -9.50
C LYS A 57 4.05 -11.09 -8.30
N LEU A 58 4.67 -10.80 -7.16
CA LEU A 58 4.46 -11.48 -5.89
C LEU A 58 2.99 -11.43 -5.46
N PHE A 59 2.36 -10.25 -5.44
CA PHE A 59 0.96 -10.06 -5.09
C PHE A 59 0.01 -10.93 -5.93
N PHE A 60 0.14 -10.93 -7.26
CA PHE A 60 -0.73 -11.73 -8.12
C PHE A 60 -0.48 -13.24 -7.97
N ASN A 61 0.77 -13.65 -7.75
CA ASN A 61 1.12 -15.05 -7.50
C ASN A 61 0.57 -15.54 -6.16
N LEU A 62 0.77 -14.79 -5.06
CA LEU A 62 0.17 -15.12 -3.77
C LEU A 62 -1.35 -15.13 -3.85
N ARG A 63 -1.96 -14.18 -4.56
CA ARG A 63 -3.43 -14.11 -4.69
C ARG A 63 -4.01 -15.32 -5.41
N LYS A 64 -3.30 -15.81 -6.43
CA LYS A 64 -3.67 -17.03 -7.15
C LYS A 64 -3.48 -18.27 -6.27
N ALA A 65 -2.38 -18.33 -5.54
CA ALA A 65 -2.05 -19.47 -4.67
C ALA A 65 -2.95 -19.56 -3.43
N LYS A 66 -3.34 -18.44 -2.81
CA LYS A 66 -4.23 -18.37 -1.63
C LYS A 66 -5.66 -18.85 -1.92
N GLN A 67 -6.07 -19.01 -3.19
CA GLN A 67 -7.29 -19.73 -3.51
C GLN A 67 -7.23 -21.20 -3.05
N ARG A 68 -6.02 -21.76 -2.86
CA ARG A 68 -5.77 -22.99 -2.12
C ARG A 68 -5.85 -22.65 -0.63
N LEU A 69 -6.83 -23.21 0.09
CA LEU A 69 -7.04 -22.93 1.52
C LEU A 69 -5.77 -23.27 2.33
N GLY A 70 -4.99 -22.26 2.73
CA GLY A 70 -3.84 -22.44 3.62
C GLY A 70 -2.89 -21.25 3.63
N TRP A 71 -2.20 -21.08 4.75
CA TRP A 71 -0.96 -20.29 4.83
C TRP A 71 0.17 -21.08 4.17
N PHE A 72 1.16 -20.38 3.62
CA PHE A 72 2.32 -21.05 3.04
C PHE A 72 3.14 -21.75 4.12
N ASN A 73 3.60 -22.95 3.80
CA ASN A 73 4.66 -23.60 4.59
C ASN A 73 6.02 -22.98 4.25
N GLN A 74 7.05 -23.31 5.04
CA GLN A 74 8.39 -22.73 4.88
C GLN A 74 9.00 -23.00 3.49
N ASP A 75 8.82 -24.23 2.99
CA ASP A 75 9.36 -24.65 1.69
C ASP A 75 8.69 -23.89 0.53
N GLU A 76 7.39 -23.62 0.63
CA GLU A 76 6.65 -22.83 -0.35
C GLU A 76 7.09 -21.38 -0.35
N VAL A 77 7.32 -20.78 0.83
CA VAL A 77 7.86 -19.42 0.94
C VAL A 77 9.22 -19.32 0.25
N GLU A 78 10.12 -20.29 0.49
CA GLU A 78 11.46 -20.31 -0.13
C GLU A 78 11.43 -20.58 -1.63
N MET A 79 10.49 -21.41 -2.09
CA MET A 79 10.29 -21.66 -3.51
C MET A 79 9.79 -20.40 -4.24
N VAL A 80 8.78 -19.73 -3.70
CA VAL A 80 8.24 -18.47 -4.24
C VAL A 80 9.29 -17.36 -4.23
N ALA A 81 10.06 -17.25 -3.13
CA ALA A 81 11.16 -16.29 -3.01
C ALA A 81 12.20 -16.48 -4.12
N ARG A 82 12.64 -17.73 -4.37
CA ARG A 82 13.61 -18.06 -5.43
C ARG A 82 13.07 -17.80 -6.83
N GLU A 83 11.83 -18.19 -7.12
CA GLU A 83 11.22 -17.98 -8.44
C GLU A 83 11.05 -16.49 -8.78
N LEU A 84 10.81 -15.67 -7.76
CA LEU A 84 10.52 -14.25 -7.92
C LEU A 84 11.72 -13.34 -7.67
N GLY A 85 12.84 -13.88 -7.18
CA GLY A 85 14.04 -13.10 -6.86
C GLY A 85 13.81 -12.10 -5.73
N VAL A 86 12.97 -12.45 -4.74
CA VAL A 86 12.65 -11.63 -3.56
C VAL A 86 13.06 -12.37 -2.29
N SER A 87 13.15 -11.67 -1.16
CA SER A 87 13.50 -12.33 0.11
C SER A 87 12.31 -13.11 0.67
N SER A 88 12.57 -14.19 1.42
CA SER A 88 11.52 -14.92 2.15
C SER A 88 10.77 -14.02 3.14
N LYS A 89 11.44 -12.97 3.64
CA LYS A 89 10.82 -11.92 4.47
C LYS A 89 9.75 -11.16 3.69
N ASP A 90 10.05 -10.73 2.46
CA ASP A 90 9.10 -10.01 1.61
C ASP A 90 7.87 -10.86 1.28
N VAL A 91 8.06 -12.17 1.08
CA VAL A 91 6.96 -13.12 0.82
C VAL A 91 6.03 -13.21 2.04
N ARG A 92 6.57 -13.41 3.24
CA ARG A 92 5.78 -13.46 4.49
C ARG A 92 5.11 -12.13 4.81
N GLU A 93 5.80 -11.02 4.58
CA GLU A 93 5.23 -9.69 4.78
C GLU A 93 4.07 -9.46 3.82
N MET A 94 4.23 -9.82 2.54
CA MET A 94 3.15 -9.75 1.55
C MET A 94 1.97 -10.65 1.95
N GLU A 95 2.23 -11.88 2.39
CA GLU A 95 1.21 -12.82 2.86
C GLU A 95 0.42 -12.26 4.05
N SER A 96 1.12 -11.76 5.07
CA SER A 96 0.52 -11.14 6.26
C SER A 96 -0.37 -9.96 5.87
N ARG A 97 0.11 -9.06 5.00
CA ARG A 97 -0.66 -7.90 4.51
C ARG A 97 -1.87 -8.30 3.68
N MET A 98 -1.83 -9.46 3.01
CA MET A 98 -2.97 -10.03 2.28
C MET A 98 -3.95 -10.79 3.17
N ALA A 99 -3.56 -11.17 4.39
CA ALA A 99 -4.42 -11.82 5.37
C ALA A 99 -5.08 -10.82 6.33
N ALA A 100 -4.42 -9.71 6.62
CA ALA A 100 -5.00 -8.62 7.40
C ALA A 100 -6.28 -8.08 6.72
N GLN A 101 -7.26 -7.67 7.54
CA GLN A 101 -8.44 -6.92 7.11
C GLN A 101 -8.24 -5.44 7.47
N ASP A 102 -8.73 -4.52 6.64
CA ASP A 102 -8.70 -3.10 7.00
C ASP A 102 -9.77 -2.87 8.07
N MET A 103 -9.37 -2.44 9.27
CA MET A 103 -10.28 -2.17 10.38
C MET A 103 -10.91 -0.79 10.20
N THR A 104 -12.22 -0.71 10.38
CA THR A 104 -12.95 0.57 10.37
C THR A 104 -12.66 1.34 11.67
N PHE A 105 -12.51 2.66 11.57
CA PHE A 105 -12.26 3.50 12.75
C PHE A 105 -13.49 3.58 13.68
N ASP A 106 -14.68 3.63 13.09
CA ASP A 106 -15.96 3.63 13.77
C ASP A 106 -16.69 2.33 13.37
N MET A 107 -16.66 1.33 14.25
CA MET A 107 -17.41 0.09 14.06
C MET A 107 -18.72 0.23 14.83
N SER A 108 -19.84 0.24 14.12
CA SER A 108 -21.17 0.27 14.73
C SER A 108 -21.38 -0.98 15.58
N SER A 109 -21.81 -0.80 16.83
CA SER A 109 -22.03 -1.84 17.84
C SER A 109 -23.25 -2.75 17.58
N ASP A 110 -23.82 -2.74 16.37
CA ASP A 110 -25.04 -3.49 16.01
C ASP A 110 -24.78 -4.99 15.77
N ASP A 111 -23.52 -5.42 15.75
CA ASP A 111 -23.17 -6.84 15.74
C ASP A 111 -23.10 -7.37 17.18
N GLU A 112 -24.19 -8.01 17.64
CA GLU A 112 -24.40 -8.65 18.96
C GLU A 112 -23.45 -9.82 19.28
N SER A 113 -22.17 -9.71 18.93
CA SER A 113 -21.16 -10.69 19.31
C SER A 113 -20.27 -10.08 20.40
N ASP A 114 -20.35 -10.64 21.61
CA ASP A 114 -19.56 -10.34 22.82
C ASP A 114 -18.02 -10.37 22.65
N SER A 115 -17.55 -10.63 21.43
CA SER A 115 -16.14 -10.79 21.04
C SER A 115 -15.73 -9.87 19.88
N GLN A 116 -16.43 -8.75 19.65
CA GLN A 116 -15.94 -7.74 18.71
C GLN A 116 -14.83 -6.89 19.36
N PRO A 117 -13.70 -6.68 18.67
CA PRO A 117 -12.69 -5.74 19.12
C PRO A 117 -13.31 -4.33 19.25
N MET A 118 -13.10 -3.68 20.40
CA MET A 118 -13.55 -2.31 20.64
C MET A 118 -13.10 -1.37 19.52
N ALA A 119 -14.05 -0.56 19.02
CA ALA A 119 -13.77 0.42 17.98
C ALA A 119 -12.72 1.43 18.48
N PRO A 120 -11.71 1.79 17.66
CA PRO A 120 -10.68 2.75 18.05
C PRO A 120 -11.22 4.10 18.54
N VAL A 121 -12.39 4.53 18.04
CA VAL A 121 -13.06 5.76 18.47
C VAL A 121 -13.44 5.78 19.95
N LEU A 122 -13.62 4.61 20.57
CA LEU A 122 -14.00 4.47 21.98
C LEU A 122 -12.79 4.49 22.93
N TYR A 123 -11.56 4.48 22.40
CA TYR A 123 -10.37 4.62 23.24
C TYR A 123 -10.27 6.04 23.81
N LEU A 124 -10.13 6.11 25.13
CA LEU A 124 -9.87 7.37 25.82
C LEU A 124 -8.45 7.83 25.51
N GLN A 125 -8.31 9.11 25.14
CA GLN A 125 -7.01 9.73 24.94
C GLN A 125 -6.29 9.88 26.28
N ASP A 126 -5.16 9.20 26.42
CA ASP A 126 -4.23 9.47 27.52
C ASP A 126 -3.44 10.76 27.23
N LYS A 127 -3.80 11.83 27.95
CA LYS A 127 -3.15 13.14 27.83
C LYS A 127 -1.75 13.18 28.45
N SER A 128 -1.37 12.19 29.25
CA SER A 128 -0.03 12.14 29.86
C SER A 128 1.05 11.66 28.87
N SER A 129 0.64 11.05 27.75
CA SER A 129 1.53 10.47 26.73
C SER A 129 1.84 11.43 25.56
N ASN A 130 1.42 12.71 25.61
CA ASN A 130 1.71 13.66 24.52
C ASN A 130 3.13 14.24 24.64
N PHE A 131 4.14 13.45 24.25
CA PHE A 131 5.54 13.89 24.20
C PHE A 131 5.81 14.96 23.13
N ALA A 132 4.89 15.15 22.18
CA ALA A 132 5.05 16.10 21.09
C ALA A 132 5.19 17.54 21.59
N ASP A 133 4.37 17.94 22.58
CA ASP A 133 4.39 19.31 23.12
C ASP A 133 5.73 19.60 23.82
N GLY A 134 6.25 18.66 24.60
CA GLY A 134 7.55 18.83 25.26
C GLY A 134 8.73 18.90 24.27
N ILE A 135 8.71 18.06 23.23
CA ILE A 135 9.72 18.11 22.16
C ILE A 135 9.61 19.39 21.34
N GLU A 136 8.39 19.90 21.12
CA GLU A 136 8.15 21.17 20.43
C GLU A 136 8.71 22.36 21.21
N ASP A 137 8.47 22.41 22.53
CA ASP A 137 9.00 23.45 23.41
C ASP A 137 10.54 23.43 23.46
N ASP A 138 11.15 22.24 23.67
CA ASP A 138 12.62 22.08 23.70
C ASP A 138 13.27 22.54 22.39
N ASN A 139 12.69 22.15 21.25
CA ASN A 139 13.18 22.53 19.93
C ASN A 139 12.97 24.03 19.64
N TRP A 140 11.90 24.63 20.17
CA TRP A 140 11.65 26.06 20.04
C TRP A 140 12.68 26.88 20.82
N GLU A 141 13.01 26.48 22.05
CA GLU A 141 14.07 27.12 22.86
C GLU A 141 15.44 27.04 22.16
N GLU A 142 15.82 25.87 21.67
CA GLU A 142 17.10 25.67 20.98
C GLU A 142 17.18 26.51 19.69
N GLN A 143 16.10 26.56 18.90
CA GLN A 143 16.04 27.40 17.70
C GLN A 143 16.07 28.90 18.02
N ALA A 144 15.38 29.33 19.07
CA ALA A 144 15.37 30.73 19.50
C ALA A 144 16.77 31.16 19.97
N ALA A 145 17.45 30.33 20.74
CA ALA A 145 18.82 30.56 21.18
C ALA A 145 19.80 30.66 20.00
N ASN A 146 19.73 29.72 19.05
CA ASN A 146 20.59 29.70 17.87
C ASN A 146 20.39 30.92 16.96
N ARG A 147 19.14 31.37 16.76
CA ARG A 147 18.85 32.58 15.98
C ARG A 147 19.40 33.84 16.66
N LEU A 148 19.35 33.90 17.99
CA LEU A 148 19.89 35.02 18.75
C LEU A 148 21.42 35.08 18.67
N THR A 149 22.10 33.95 18.82
CA THR A 149 23.56 33.88 18.67
C THR A 149 24.02 34.24 17.27
N ASP A 150 23.34 33.77 16.24
CA ASP A 150 23.62 34.16 14.84
C ASP A 150 23.45 35.67 14.62
N ALA A 151 22.37 36.26 15.13
CA ALA A 151 22.14 37.70 15.05
C ALA A 151 23.21 38.51 15.78
N MET A 152 23.65 38.06 16.96
CA MET A 152 24.72 38.70 17.74
C MET A 152 26.09 38.58 17.05
N GLN A 153 26.39 37.44 16.40
CA GLN A 153 27.62 37.31 15.62
C GLN A 153 27.61 38.18 14.36
N GLY A 154 26.47 38.31 13.69
CA GLY A 154 26.29 39.19 12.55
C GLY A 154 26.49 40.66 12.90
N ALA A 155 25.95 41.10 14.04
CA ALA A 155 26.09 42.49 14.51
C ALA A 155 27.51 42.84 14.98
N ARG A 156 28.33 41.85 15.37
CA ARG A 156 29.72 42.06 15.81
C ARG A 156 30.73 42.11 14.66
N ARG A 157 30.30 41.82 13.43
CA ARG A 157 31.11 41.85 12.21
C ARG A 157 30.83 43.08 11.31
N ALA A 158 29.92 43.97 11.71
CA ALA A 158 29.69 45.29 11.12
C ALA A 158 30.32 46.37 11.98
#